data_AF-A0AA37LBJ8-F1
#
_entry.id   AF-A0AA37LBJ8-F1
#
_cell.length_a   1.000
_cell.length_b   1.000
_cell.length_c   1.000
_cell.angle_alpha   90.00
_cell.angle_beta   90.00
_cell.angle_gamma   90.00
#
_symmetry.space_group_name_H-M   'P 1'
#
loop_
_entity.id
_entity.type
_entity.pdbx_description
1 polymer ?
#
loop_
_entity_poly.entity_id
_entity_poly.type
_entity_poly.pdbx_seq_one_letter_code
_entity_poly.pdbx_strand_id
1 'polypeptide(L)'
;MSDKSELTPLDQLSGSDTACFMATFTADFQQMSFKEPSFRHSLAATGIDPGLLSSRVSHVFDLRGPSIVVNTACSSCVYALQERTQCSTDARVLCSCRRWQ
;
A
#
# COMPACT_ATOMS: atom_id res chain seq x y z
N MET A 1 -2.97 20.09 -13.93
CA MET A 1 -2.61 19.61 -12.58
C MET A 1 -3.93 19.45 -11.82
N SER A 2 -4.69 18.39 -12.11
CA SER A 2 -6.06 18.25 -11.60
C SER A 2 -6.05 18.11 -10.09
N ASP A 3 -6.83 18.98 -9.44
CA ASP A 3 -7.10 18.97 -8.02
C ASP A 3 -7.84 17.65 -7.66
N LYS A 4 -7.10 16.67 -7.13
CA LYS A 4 -7.60 15.36 -6.70
C LYS A 4 -7.89 15.32 -5.21
N SER A 5 -8.17 16.48 -4.60
CA SER A 5 -8.59 16.59 -3.20
C SER A 5 -10.06 16.20 -2.99
N GLU A 6 -10.87 16.13 -4.06
CA GLU A 6 -12.19 15.51 -4.02
C GLU A 6 -12.08 13.99 -3.99
N LEU A 7 -12.62 13.41 -2.92
CA LEU A 7 -12.79 11.97 -2.72
C LEU A 7 -13.61 11.42 -3.89
N THR A 8 -12.92 10.82 -4.85
CA THR A 8 -13.52 10.16 -5.99
C THR A 8 -14.37 9.00 -5.44
N PRO A 9 -15.65 8.87 -5.82
CA PRO A 9 -16.50 7.80 -5.33
C PRO A 9 -15.88 6.45 -5.72
N LEU A 10 -16.00 5.45 -4.82
CA LEU A 10 -15.36 4.13 -4.99
C LEU A 10 -15.76 3.46 -6.31
N ASP A 11 -16.99 3.68 -6.77
CA ASP A 11 -17.48 3.16 -8.05
C ASP A 11 -16.74 3.71 -9.28
N GLN A 12 -16.17 4.93 -9.20
CA GLN A 12 -15.36 5.49 -10.29
C GLN A 12 -13.90 5.05 -10.24
N LEU A 13 -13.45 4.54 -9.10
CA LEU A 13 -12.08 4.07 -8.89
C LEU A 13 -11.95 2.57 -9.22
N SER A 14 -13.04 1.81 -9.09
CA SER A 14 -13.07 0.41 -9.49
C SER A 14 -12.78 0.25 -10.98
N GLY A 15 -11.73 -0.49 -11.32
CA GLY A 15 -11.35 -0.79 -12.70
C GLY A 15 -10.52 0.31 -13.39
N SER A 16 -10.15 1.39 -12.69
CA SER A 16 -9.27 2.42 -13.26
C SER A 16 -7.82 1.94 -13.30
N ASP A 17 -7.06 2.45 -14.28
CA ASP A 17 -5.60 2.21 -14.41
C ASP A 17 -4.82 3.11 -13.42
N THR A 18 -5.14 2.93 -12.14
CA THR A 18 -4.57 3.70 -11.05
C THR A 18 -3.46 2.89 -10.38
N ALA A 19 -2.26 3.45 -10.35
CA ALA A 19 -1.13 2.85 -9.67
C ALA A 19 -1.24 3.01 -8.14
N CYS A 20 -0.87 1.97 -7.39
CA CYS A 20 -0.84 1.98 -5.94
C CYS A 20 0.59 1.82 -5.45
N PHE A 21 1.14 2.90 -4.90
CA PHE A 21 2.44 2.89 -4.24
C PHE A 21 2.24 2.90 -2.74
N MET A 22 2.76 1.87 -2.07
CA MET A 22 2.71 1.78 -0.61
C MET A 22 4.11 1.89 -0.02
N ALA A 23 4.27 2.81 0.93
CA ALA A 23 5.49 2.95 1.72
C ALA A 23 5.29 2.29 3.09
N THR A 24 6.10 1.27 3.39
CA THR A 24 6.16 0.65 4.71
C THR A 24 7.61 0.40 5.12
N PHE A 25 7.93 0.66 6.38
CA PHE A 25 9.25 0.41 6.96
C PHE A 25 9.21 -0.75 7.95
N THR A 26 8.11 -0.88 8.70
CA THR A 26 8.01 -1.86 9.79
C THR A 26 7.04 -2.99 9.45
N ALA A 27 7.44 -4.20 9.80
CA ALA A 27 6.61 -5.40 9.72
C ALA A 27 6.25 -5.88 11.15
N ASP A 28 5.91 -4.94 12.03
CA ASP A 28 5.71 -5.19 13.46
C ASP A 28 4.64 -6.27 13.67
N PHE A 29 3.58 -6.23 12.86
CA PHE A 29 2.48 -7.19 12.95
C PHE A 29 2.91 -8.61 12.54
N GLN A 30 3.75 -8.71 11.52
CA GLN A 30 4.34 -9.98 11.11
C GLN A 30 5.25 -10.54 12.23
N GLN A 31 6.08 -9.70 12.85
CA GLN A 31 6.96 -10.12 13.94
C GLN A 31 6.17 -10.56 15.18
N MET A 32 5.09 -9.85 15.53
CA MET A 32 4.20 -10.24 16.62
C MET A 32 3.48 -11.56 16.33
N SER A 33 3.00 -11.76 15.09
CA SER A 33 2.33 -13.00 14.69
C SER A 33 3.25 -14.22 14.71
N PHE A 34 4.56 -14.03 14.52
CA PHE A 34 5.54 -15.11 14.65
C PHE A 34 5.89 -15.47 16.09
N LYS A 35 5.65 -14.56 17.05
CA LYS A 35 5.98 -14.77 18.46
C LYS A 35 5.06 -15.77 19.14
N GLU A 36 3.82 -15.90 18.68
CA GLU A 36 2.83 -16.83 19.24
C GLU A 36 2.50 -17.94 18.20
N PRO A 37 3.08 -19.14 18.32
CA PRO A 37 2.89 -20.21 17.34
C PRO A 37 1.45 -20.73 17.27
N SER A 38 0.67 -20.57 18.34
CA SER A 38 -0.75 -20.95 18.37
C SER A 38 -1.65 -20.04 17.51
N PHE A 39 -1.17 -18.83 17.17
CA PHE A 39 -1.89 -17.86 16.33
C PHE A 39 -1.51 -17.95 14.84
N ARG A 40 -0.68 -18.93 14.45
CA ARG A 40 -0.26 -19.14 13.06
C ARG A 40 -1.40 -19.73 12.23
N HIS A 41 -2.33 -18.88 11.84
CA HIS A 41 -3.36 -19.24 10.87
C HIS A 41 -2.72 -19.42 9.48
N SER A 42 -3.21 -20.35 8.66
CA SER A 42 -2.67 -20.59 7.32
C SER A 42 -2.73 -19.35 6.41
N LEU A 43 -3.71 -18.47 6.64
CA LEU A 43 -3.87 -17.20 5.94
C LEU A 43 -3.03 -16.05 6.53
N ALA A 44 -2.38 -16.26 7.67
CA ALA A 44 -1.55 -15.22 8.29
C ALA A 44 -0.40 -14.83 7.35
N ALA A 45 0.23 -15.80 6.69
CA ALA A 45 1.32 -15.55 5.74
C ALA A 45 0.92 -14.61 4.58
N THR A 46 -0.32 -14.68 4.09
CA THR A 46 -0.80 -13.81 3.01
C THR A 46 -1.45 -12.51 3.51
N GLY A 47 -1.79 -12.44 4.80
CA GLY A 47 -2.43 -11.29 5.41
C GLY A 47 -1.46 -10.31 6.09
N ILE A 48 -0.31 -10.78 6.54
CA ILE A 48 0.66 -9.98 7.31
C ILE A 48 1.90 -9.59 6.53
N ASP A 49 2.10 -10.19 5.35
CA ASP A 49 3.29 -9.94 4.55
C ASP A 49 3.32 -8.49 4.06
N PRO A 50 4.38 -7.71 4.38
CA PRO A 50 4.48 -6.32 3.97
C PRO A 50 4.53 -6.14 2.45
N GLY A 51 4.99 -7.13 1.69
CA GLY A 51 5.03 -7.10 0.23
C GLY A 51 3.65 -7.23 -0.42
N LEU A 52 2.70 -7.88 0.25
CA LEU A 52 1.33 -8.02 -0.23
C LEU A 52 0.42 -6.83 0.12
N LEU A 53 0.88 -5.88 0.93
CA LEU A 53 0.03 -4.77 1.38
C LEU A 53 -0.49 -3.89 0.22
N SER A 54 0.36 -3.56 -0.76
CA SER A 54 -0.08 -2.80 -1.94
C SER A 54 -1.06 -3.61 -2.77
N SER A 55 -0.81 -4.91 -2.93
CA SER A 55 -1.65 -5.82 -3.71
C SER A 55 -3.05 -5.96 -3.09
N ARG A 56 -3.13 -6.00 -1.75
CA ARG A 56 -4.40 -6.02 -1.01
C ARG A 56 -5.23 -4.77 -1.25
N VAL A 57 -4.59 -3.60 -1.17
CA VAL A 57 -5.26 -2.32 -1.45
C VAL A 57 -5.75 -2.29 -2.90
N SER A 58 -4.89 -2.64 -3.86
CA SER A 58 -5.28 -2.73 -5.27
C SER A 58 -6.44 -3.70 -5.48
N HIS A 59 -6.47 -4.83 -4.78
CA HIS A 59 -7.55 -5.82 -4.89
C HIS A 59 -8.88 -5.32 -4.31
N VAL A 60 -8.86 -4.66 -3.15
CA VAL A 60 -10.07 -4.13 -2.50
C VAL A 60 -10.71 -2.99 -3.30
N PHE A 61 -9.89 -2.17 -3.96
CA PHE A 61 -10.35 -1.05 -4.77
C PHE A 61 -10.42 -1.36 -6.27
N ASP A 62 -10.21 -2.61 -6.69
CA ASP A 62 -10.12 -3.08 -8.10
C ASP A 62 -9.24 -2.18 -8.98
N LEU A 63 -8.09 -1.74 -8.44
CA LEU A 63 -7.12 -0.93 -9.18
C LEU A 63 -6.34 -1.81 -10.14
N ARG A 64 -6.36 -1.47 -11.43
CA ARG A 64 -5.72 -2.23 -12.50
C ARG A 64 -4.28 -1.79 -12.79
N GLY A 65 -3.83 -0.69 -12.18
CA GLY A 65 -2.50 -0.15 -12.37
C GLY A 65 -1.40 -0.84 -11.55
N PRO A 66 -0.13 -0.43 -11.70
CA PRO A 66 1.01 -1.05 -11.03
C PRO A 66 0.90 -0.91 -9.50
N SER A 67 1.13 -2.02 -8.79
CA SER A 67 1.06 -2.10 -7.33
C SER A 67 2.43 -2.41 -6.76
N ILE A 68 3.05 -1.44 -6.08
CA ILE A 68 4.44 -1.53 -5.63
C ILE A 68 4.54 -1.19 -4.14
N VAL A 69 5.22 -2.05 -3.39
CA VAL A 69 5.63 -1.77 -2.01
C VAL A 69 7.08 -1.27 -2.04
N VAL A 70 7.29 -0.11 -1.42
CA VAL A 70 8.60 0.52 -1.27
C VAL A 70 9.00 0.48 0.20
N ASN A 71 10.19 -0.07 0.47
CA ASN A 71 10.82 0.00 1.77
C ASN A 71 12.27 0.46 1.65
N THR A 72 12.50 1.76 1.84
CA THR A 72 13.84 2.36 1.98
C THR A 72 14.05 2.91 3.40
N ALA A 73 13.43 2.28 4.40
CA ALA A 73 13.39 2.75 5.78
C ALA A 73 12.70 4.12 5.94
N CYS A 74 13.30 5.05 6.70
CA CYS A 74 12.72 6.35 7.03
C CYS A 74 12.43 7.23 5.80
N SER A 75 13.09 6.98 4.67
CA SER A 75 12.87 7.70 3.41
C SER A 75 11.82 7.06 2.51
N SER A 76 11.18 5.97 2.94
CA SER A 76 10.23 5.20 2.13
C SER A 76 9.08 6.05 1.58
N CYS A 77 8.57 7.00 2.36
CA CYS A 77 7.50 7.89 1.92
C CYS A 77 7.94 8.85 0.80
N VAL A 78 9.16 9.39 0.89
CA VAL A 78 9.74 10.28 -0.12
C VAL A 78 10.10 9.50 -1.37
N TYR A 79 10.67 8.30 -1.20
CA TYR A 79 11.01 7.43 -2.33
C TYR A 79 9.75 6.95 -3.08
N ALA A 80 8.67 6.62 -2.38
CA ALA A 80 7.40 6.28 -3.01
C ALA A 80 6.82 7.44 -3.85
N LEU A 81 7.01 8.69 -3.41
CA LEU A 81 6.63 9.87 -4.18
C LEU A 81 7.52 10.05 -5.42
N GLN A 82 8.82 9.77 -5.31
CA GLN A 82 9.74 9.82 -6.44
C GLN A 82 9.36 8.77 -7.49
N GLU A 83 9.16 7.52 -7.10
CA GLU A 83 8.73 6.44 -7.99
C GLU A 83 7.38 6.75 -8.66
N ARG A 84 6.45 7.36 -7.91
CA ARG A 84 5.19 7.85 -8.47
C ARG A 84 5.42 8.84 -9.62
N THR A 85 6.32 9.81 -9.47
CA THR A 85 6.57 10.82 -10.51
C THR A 85 7.18 10.24 -11.78
N GLN A 86 7.89 9.11 -11.66
CA GLN A 86 8.44 8.38 -12.80
C GLN A 86 7.37 7.60 -13.56
N CYS A 87 6.24 7.29 -12.91
CA CYS A 87 5.14 6.53 -13.48
C CYS A 87 4.17 7.44 -14.24
N SER A 88 3.82 7.06 -15.48
CA SER A 88 2.93 7.84 -16.36
C SER A 88 1.44 7.73 -15.99
N THR A 89 1.06 6.75 -15.17
CA THR A 89 -0.33 6.43 -14.82
C THR A 89 -0.82 7.24 -13.63
N ASP A 90 -2.15 7.35 -13.47
CA ASP A 90 -2.73 8.05 -12.32
C ASP A 90 -2.36 7.32 -11.03
N ALA A 91 -1.46 7.88 -10.23
CA ALA A 91 -0.82 7.15 -9.15
C ALA A 91 -1.22 7.70 -7.79
N ARG A 92 -1.69 6.84 -6.90
CA ARG A 92 -2.04 7.17 -5.51
C ARG A 92 -0.98 6.59 -4.57
N VAL A 93 -0.53 7.42 -3.62
CA VAL A 93 0.47 7.03 -2.61
C VAL A 93 -0.24 6.88 -1.28
N LEU A 94 -0.17 5.69 -0.70
CA LEU A 94 -0.60 5.44 0.68
C LEU A 94 0.66 5.36 1.54
N CYS A 95 0.84 6.38 2.38
CA CYS A 95 1.89 6.40 3.37
C CYS A 95 1.34 5.81 4.67
N SER A 96 1.89 4.69 5.13
CA SER A 96 1.54 4.10 6.42
C SER A 96 2.22 4.81 7.61
N CYS A 97 2.62 6.08 7.48
CA CYS A 97 3.02 6.89 8.62
C CYS A 97 1.80 7.15 9.51
N ARG A 98 1.54 6.17 10.37
CA ARG A 98 0.90 6.26 11.67
C ARG A 98 0.83 7.72 12.16
N ARG A 99 -0.27 8.42 11.85
CA ARG A 99 -0.66 9.60 12.62
C ARG A 99 -1.39 9.09 13.86
N TRP A 100 -0.62 8.58 14.81
CA TRP A 100 -1.09 8.19 16.14
C TRP A 100 -1.02 9.45 17.00
N GLN A 101 -2.19 10.05 17.23
CA GLN A 101 -2.47 10.87 18.40
C GLN A 101 -3.55 10.14 19.20
#